data_AF-A0A4V2BDK0-F1
#
_entry.id   AF-A0A4V2BDK0-F1
#
_cell.length_a   1.000
_cell.length_b   1.000
_cell.length_c   1.000
_cell.angle_alpha   90.00
_cell.angle_beta   90.00
_cell.angle_gamma   90.00
#
_symmetry.space_group_name_H-M   'P 1'
#
loop_
_entity.id
_entity.type
_entity.pdbx_description
1 polymer ?
#
loop_
_entity_poly.entity_id
_entity_poly.type
_entity_poly.pdbx_seq_one_letter_code
_entity_poly.pdbx_strand_id
1 'polypeptide(L)'
;MGPDLSHNEEAEYESRVQPLIVPLYIHHEAGLSLTLREMTIYLLDENDFKITSDEFDPTRHEHAIPKFEMARVYILICALTGDDLGLRTTDKETDPVYPIYESAFQKLVRTETDKALFPGIARVGVSAGFHTQLI
;
A
#
# COMPACT_ATOMS: atom_id res chain seq x y z
N MET A 1 -15.24 -16.79 36.07
CA MET A 1 -15.29 -15.70 35.09
C MET A 1 -13.85 -15.23 34.91
N GLY A 2 -13.16 -15.73 33.88
CA GLY A 2 -11.83 -15.22 33.53
C GLY A 2 -12.00 -13.90 32.77
N PRO A 3 -11.10 -12.92 32.94
CA PRO A 3 -11.15 -11.72 32.12
C PRO A 3 -10.92 -12.11 30.66
N ASP A 4 -11.78 -11.58 29.79
CA ASP A 4 -11.70 -11.69 28.34
C ASP A 4 -10.48 -10.90 27.87
N LEU A 5 -9.34 -11.58 27.75
CA LEU A 5 -8.06 -10.99 27.36
C LEU A 5 -8.02 -10.63 25.86
N SER A 6 -8.98 -11.10 25.06
CA SER A 6 -8.95 -10.94 23.59
C SER A 6 -9.25 -9.50 23.13
N HIS A 7 -10.12 -8.78 23.84
CA HIS A 7 -10.56 -7.43 23.44
C HIS A 7 -9.62 -6.31 23.90
N ASN A 8 -8.72 -6.57 24.86
CA ASN A 8 -7.80 -5.53 25.35
C ASN A 8 -6.54 -5.39 24.48
N GLU A 9 -6.11 -6.45 23.79
CA GLU A 9 -4.91 -6.41 22.93
C GLU A 9 -5.14 -5.62 21.63
N GLU A 10 -6.35 -5.67 21.05
CA GLU A 10 -6.71 -4.91 19.85
C GLU A 10 -6.80 -3.40 20.13
N ALA A 11 -7.36 -3.00 21.28
CA ALA A 11 -7.45 -1.59 21.69
C ALA A 11 -6.09 -0.97 22.06
N GLU A 12 -5.15 -1.75 22.61
CA GLU A 12 -3.78 -1.28 22.85
C GLU A 12 -3.01 -1.08 21.54
N TYR A 13 -3.24 -1.91 20.52
CA TYR A 13 -2.59 -1.79 19.21
C TYR A 13 -3.08 -0.58 18.41
N GLU A 14 -4.37 -0.25 18.47
CA GLU A 14 -4.92 0.99 17.86
C GLU A 14 -4.33 2.26 18.48
N SER A 15 -3.79 2.20 19.70
CA SER A 15 -3.16 3.35 20.37
C SER A 15 -1.69 3.59 20.03
N ARG A 16 -1.04 2.65 19.32
CA ARG A 16 0.42 2.65 19.13
C ARG A 16 0.92 3.18 17.79
N VAL A 17 0.02 3.47 16.85
CA VAL A 17 0.39 4.00 15.54
C VAL A 17 -0.63 5.03 15.07
N GLN A 18 -0.17 6.13 14.48
CA GLN A 18 -1.04 7.16 13.92
C GLN A 18 -1.00 7.11 12.38
N PRO A 19 -2.13 6.88 11.69
CA PRO A 19 -2.16 6.96 10.24
C PRO A 19 -2.00 8.40 9.74
N LEU A 20 -1.17 8.57 8.71
CA LEU A 20 -0.99 9.83 7.99
C LEU A 20 -1.05 9.58 6.48
N ILE A 21 -1.81 10.40 5.75
CA ILE A 21 -1.88 10.34 4.28
C ILE A 21 -0.92 11.38 3.71
N VAL A 22 0.09 10.92 2.99
CA VAL A 22 1.11 11.74 2.34
C VAL A 22 0.74 11.93 0.86
N PRO A 23 0.52 13.16 0.37
CA PRO A 23 0.08 13.40 -1.01
C PRO A 23 1.04 12.85 -2.07
N LEU A 24 2.34 12.93 -1.80
CA LEU A 24 3.41 12.44 -2.68
C LEU A 24 4.52 11.83 -1.83
N TYR A 25 4.84 10.57 -2.07
CA TYR A 25 5.86 9.84 -1.34
C TYR A 25 6.79 9.15 -2.32
N ILE A 26 8.10 9.29 -2.11
CA ILE A 26 9.12 8.64 -2.93
C ILE A 26 9.59 7.40 -2.18
N HIS A 27 9.37 6.22 -2.76
CA HIS A 27 9.80 4.94 -2.22
C HIS A 27 10.96 4.38 -3.05
N HIS A 28 11.97 3.83 -2.39
CA HIS A 28 13.10 3.18 -3.05
C HIS A 28 13.05 1.67 -2.80
N GLU A 29 12.91 0.88 -3.85
CA GLU A 29 12.78 -0.58 -3.78
C GLU A 29 13.29 -1.23 -5.06
N ALA A 30 13.96 -2.38 -4.94
CA ALA A 30 14.49 -3.12 -6.09
C ALA A 30 15.34 -2.28 -7.08
N GLY A 31 16.05 -1.26 -6.59
CA GLY A 31 16.84 -0.34 -7.41
C GLY A 31 16.03 0.71 -8.19
N LEU A 32 14.71 0.79 -7.96
CA LEU A 32 13.81 1.77 -8.56
C LEU A 32 13.49 2.89 -7.56
N SER A 33 13.20 4.07 -8.12
CA SER A 33 12.66 5.22 -7.38
C SER A 33 11.22 5.42 -7.82
N LEU A 34 10.28 5.10 -6.95
CA LEU A 34 8.85 5.11 -7.25
C LEU A 34 8.18 6.31 -6.60
N THR A 35 7.44 7.08 -7.39
CA THR A 35 6.63 8.18 -6.89
C THR A 35 5.21 7.69 -6.69
N LEU A 36 4.76 7.60 -5.43
CA LEU A 36 3.41 7.17 -5.09
C LEU A 36 2.58 8.35 -4.59
N ARG A 37 1.35 8.45 -5.10
CA ARG A 37 0.39 9.46 -4.68
C ARG A 37 -0.54 8.92 -3.60
N GLU A 38 -0.97 9.81 -2.71
CA GLU A 38 -1.92 9.50 -1.62
C GLU A 38 -1.49 8.27 -0.81
N MET A 39 -0.23 8.23 -0.37
CA MET A 39 0.31 7.11 0.40
C MET A 39 -0.13 7.19 1.85
N THR A 40 -0.72 6.12 2.38
CA THR A 40 -0.95 6.00 3.81
C THR A 40 0.29 5.45 4.49
N ILE A 41 0.78 6.11 5.52
CA ILE A 41 1.84 5.59 6.39
C ILE A 41 1.35 5.50 7.83
N TYR A 42 2.05 4.76 8.67
CA TYR A 42 1.83 4.71 10.11
C TYR A 42 3.03 5.33 10.82
N LEU A 43 2.81 6.42 11.55
CA LEU A 43 3.81 7.01 12.43
C LEU A 43 4.00 6.11 13.64
N LEU A 44 5.25 5.87 14.02
CA LEU A 44 5.61 4.95 15.11
C LEU A 44 6.08 5.67 16.38
N ASP A 45 6.58 6.91 16.27
CA ASP A 45 6.93 7.75 17.41
C ASP A 45 5.73 8.60 17.85
N GLU A 46 5.33 8.47 19.12
CA GLU A 46 4.24 9.25 19.71
C GLU A 46 4.47 10.77 19.64
N ASN A 47 5.72 11.22 19.63
CA ASN A 47 6.07 12.64 19.46
C ASN A 47 5.62 13.19 18.11
N ASP A 48 5.52 12.32 17.11
CA ASP A 48 5.17 12.67 15.73
C ASP A 48 3.67 12.55 15.45
N PHE A 49 2.84 12.01 16.36
CA PHE A 49 1.42 11.73 16.07
C PHE A 49 0.57 12.96 15.72
N LYS A 50 1.06 14.17 15.95
CA LYS A 50 0.35 15.42 15.65
C LYS A 50 0.87 16.13 14.41
N ILE A 51 1.88 15.59 13.73
CA ILE A 51 2.41 16.21 12.52
C ILE A 51 1.40 16.03 11.37
N THR A 52 1.36 17.03 10.50
CA THR A 52 0.58 17.03 9.28
C THR A 52 1.38 16.45 8.10
N SER A 53 0.71 16.22 6.97
CA SER A 53 1.36 15.68 5.77
C SER A 53 2.48 16.58 5.23
N ASP A 54 2.36 17.89 5.42
CA ASP A 54 3.34 18.88 4.94
C ASP A 54 4.58 18.96 5.87
N GLU A 55 4.44 18.50 7.11
CA GLU A 55 5.51 18.43 8.10
C GLU A 55 6.26 17.09 8.04
N PHE A 56 5.69 16.08 7.39
CA PHE A 56 6.27 14.76 7.32
C PHE A 56 7.50 14.69 6.39
N ASP A 57 8.62 14.31 6.98
CA ASP A 57 9.88 13.94 6.34
C ASP A 57 10.21 12.45 6.60
N PRO A 58 10.27 11.59 5.56
CA PRO A 58 10.54 10.16 5.72
C PRO A 58 11.96 9.84 6.21
N THR A 59 12.89 10.80 6.19
CA THR A 59 14.25 10.62 6.71
C THR A 59 14.36 10.93 8.20
N ARG A 60 13.37 11.62 8.77
CA ARG A 60 13.37 12.11 10.15
C ARG A 60 12.33 11.44 11.03
N HIS A 61 11.14 11.16 10.50
CA HIS A 61 10.04 10.59 11.27
C HIS A 61 10.00 9.08 11.09
N GLU A 62 9.99 8.37 12.22
CA GLU A 62 9.91 6.91 12.22
C GLU A 62 8.51 6.47 11.78
N HIS A 63 8.46 5.68 10.70
CA HIS A 63 7.20 5.26 10.10
C HIS A 63 7.26 3.85 9.53
N ALA A 64 6.10 3.20 9.46
CA ALA A 64 5.89 1.96 8.74
C ALA A 64 5.01 2.19 7.51
N ILE A 65 5.33 1.47 6.42
CA ILE A 65 4.47 1.40 5.24
C ILE A 65 3.51 0.21 5.42
N PRO A 66 2.18 0.43 5.42
CA PRO A 66 1.21 -0.65 5.53
C PRO A 66 1.34 -1.65 4.38
N LYS A 67 1.00 -2.93 4.63
CA LYS A 67 1.03 -3.99 3.60
C LYS A 67 0.26 -3.63 2.34
N PHE A 68 -0.85 -2.93 2.49
CA PHE A 68 -1.66 -2.43 1.37
C PHE A 68 -0.89 -1.46 0.45
N GLU A 69 -0.10 -0.54 1.02
CA GLU A 69 0.71 0.38 0.23
C GLU A 69 1.96 -0.31 -0.37
N MET A 70 2.55 -1.27 0.35
CA MET A 70 3.60 -2.12 -0.22
C MET A 70 3.10 -2.94 -1.41
N ALA A 71 1.84 -3.39 -1.41
CA ALA A 71 1.25 -4.04 -2.58
C ALA A 71 1.22 -3.11 -3.80
N ARG A 72 0.94 -1.80 -3.62
CA ARG A 72 1.03 -0.81 -4.71
C ARG A 72 2.46 -0.65 -5.22
N VAL A 73 3.44 -0.62 -4.32
CA VAL A 73 4.87 -0.60 -4.66
C VAL A 73 5.21 -1.79 -5.55
N TYR A 74 4.85 -3.01 -5.16
CA TYR A 74 5.16 -4.20 -5.95
C TYR A 74 4.45 -4.24 -7.30
N ILE A 75 3.19 -3.78 -7.38
CA ILE A 75 2.50 -3.64 -8.67
C ILE A 75 3.25 -2.69 -9.60
N LEU A 76 3.75 -1.55 -9.09
CA LEU A 76 4.53 -0.60 -9.88
C LEU A 76 5.88 -1.17 -10.33
N ILE A 77 6.56 -1.93 -9.45
CA ILE A 77 7.80 -2.63 -9.82
C ILE A 77 7.53 -3.58 -10.99
N CYS A 78 6.53 -4.47 -10.88
CA CYS A 78 6.16 -5.38 -11.96
C CYS A 78 5.74 -4.65 -13.25
N ALA A 79 5.05 -3.51 -13.12
CA ALA A 79 4.68 -2.67 -14.28
C ALA A 79 5.93 -2.15 -15.02
N LEU A 80 6.94 -1.70 -14.28
CA LEU A 80 8.19 -1.15 -14.80
C LEU A 80 9.16 -2.21 -15.32
N THR A 81 9.32 -3.32 -14.59
CA THR A 81 10.34 -4.34 -14.92
C THR A 81 9.86 -5.33 -15.97
N GLY A 82 8.55 -5.55 -16.10
CA GLY A 82 8.03 -6.62 -16.95
C GLY A 82 7.68 -7.90 -16.20
N ASP A 83 8.02 -7.98 -14.92
CA ASP A 83 7.86 -9.20 -14.13
C ASP A 83 6.39 -9.50 -13.81
N ASP A 84 6.12 -10.77 -13.53
CA ASP A 84 4.83 -11.24 -13.04
C ASP A 84 4.71 -10.97 -11.53
N LEU A 85 3.52 -10.57 -11.09
CA LEU A 85 3.19 -10.39 -9.67
C LEU A 85 3.07 -11.74 -8.93
N GLY A 86 2.91 -12.84 -9.69
CA GLY A 86 2.81 -14.19 -9.15
C GLY A 86 1.42 -14.55 -8.63
N LEU A 87 0.44 -13.65 -8.77
CA LEU A 87 -0.97 -13.88 -8.44
C LEU A 87 -1.75 -14.28 -9.69
N ARG A 88 -2.79 -15.10 -9.51
CA ARG A 88 -3.69 -15.58 -10.56
C ARG A 88 -5.15 -15.50 -10.09
N THR A 89 -6.09 -15.53 -11.04
CA THR A 89 -7.54 -15.52 -10.72
C THR A 89 -7.96 -16.66 -9.80
N THR A 90 -7.28 -17.82 -9.87
CA THR A 90 -7.54 -18.97 -8.98
C THR A 90 -7.21 -18.71 -7.53
N ASP A 91 -6.34 -17.75 -7.25
CA ASP A 91 -5.85 -17.45 -5.90
C ASP A 91 -6.86 -16.59 -5.12
N LYS A 92 -7.88 -16.04 -5.81
CA LYS A 92 -8.92 -15.19 -5.20
C LYS A 92 -9.65 -15.83 -4.02
N GLU A 93 -9.80 -17.15 -4.03
CA GLU A 93 -10.52 -17.90 -2.99
C GLU A 93 -9.59 -18.59 -1.99
N THR A 94 -8.30 -18.68 -2.30
CA THR A 94 -7.33 -19.51 -1.55
C THR A 94 -6.21 -18.70 -0.91
N ASP A 95 -5.88 -17.53 -1.45
CA ASP A 95 -4.83 -16.65 -0.92
C ASP A 95 -5.46 -15.38 -0.28
N PRO A 96 -5.35 -15.21 1.05
CA PRO A 96 -5.87 -14.03 1.74
C PRO A 96 -5.17 -12.72 1.34
N VAL A 97 -4.02 -12.80 0.66
CA VAL A 97 -3.27 -11.64 0.17
C VAL A 97 -3.83 -11.10 -1.16
N TYR A 98 -4.47 -11.96 -1.96
CA TYR A 98 -5.09 -11.57 -3.24
C TYR A 98 -6.00 -10.32 -3.14
N PRO A 99 -7.00 -10.25 -2.23
CA PRO A 99 -7.88 -9.08 -2.13
C PRO A 99 -7.15 -7.79 -1.75
N ILE A 100 -6.01 -7.88 -1.05
CA ILE A 100 -5.18 -6.72 -0.71
C ILE A 100 -4.55 -6.15 -1.98
N TYR A 101 -3.96 -7.00 -2.82
CA TYR A 101 -3.37 -6.57 -4.09
C TYR A 101 -4.41 -6.10 -5.10
N GLU A 102 -5.57 -6.76 -5.19
CA GLU A 102 -6.66 -6.32 -6.06
C GLU A 102 -7.14 -4.91 -5.67
N SER A 103 -7.32 -4.67 -4.36
CA SER A 103 -7.73 -3.36 -3.85
C SER A 103 -6.63 -2.29 -4.03
N ALA A 104 -5.37 -2.65 -3.83
CA ALA A 104 -4.21 -1.80 -4.06
C ALA A 104 -4.10 -1.39 -5.53
N PHE A 105 -4.33 -2.34 -6.45
CA PHE A 105 -4.41 -2.09 -7.89
C PHE A 105 -5.52 -1.09 -8.23
N GLN A 106 -6.73 -1.24 -7.66
CA GLN A 106 -7.81 -0.26 -7.89
C GLN A 106 -7.42 1.15 -7.41
N LYS A 107 -6.80 1.26 -6.23
CA LYS A 107 -6.32 2.57 -5.76
C LYS A 107 -5.25 3.14 -6.70
N LEU A 108 -4.31 2.30 -7.14
CA LEU A 108 -3.25 2.73 -8.05
C LEU A 108 -3.82 3.24 -9.37
N VAL A 109 -4.76 2.53 -9.99
CA VAL A 109 -5.43 2.96 -11.24
C VAL A 109 -6.13 4.31 -11.07
N ARG A 110 -6.71 4.59 -9.91
CA ARG A 110 -7.39 5.87 -9.63
C ARG A 110 -6.44 7.03 -9.35
N THR A 111 -5.29 6.75 -8.74
CA THR A 111 -4.38 7.78 -8.21
C THR A 111 -3.21 8.05 -9.14
N GLU A 112 -2.85 7.12 -10.02
CA GLU A 112 -1.73 7.30 -10.94
C GLU A 112 -2.07 8.34 -12.02
N THR A 113 -1.10 9.21 -12.28
CA THR A 113 -1.19 10.31 -13.26
C THR A 113 -0.18 10.18 -14.39
N ASP A 114 0.89 9.39 -14.19
CA ASP A 114 1.88 9.14 -15.21
C ASP A 114 1.32 8.16 -16.25
N LYS A 115 0.96 8.73 -17.41
CA LYS A 115 0.42 7.99 -18.55
C LYS A 115 1.39 6.94 -19.10
N ALA A 116 2.70 7.10 -18.87
CA ALA A 116 3.69 6.12 -19.31
C ALA A 116 3.58 4.80 -18.53
N LEU A 117 3.07 4.85 -17.29
CA LEU A 117 2.92 3.67 -16.43
C LEU A 117 1.63 2.89 -16.71
N PHE A 118 0.61 3.53 -17.29
CA PHE A 118 -0.71 2.92 -17.49
C PHE A 118 -0.68 1.60 -18.26
N PRO A 119 0.08 1.44 -19.37
CA PRO A 119 0.14 0.15 -20.07
C PRO A 119 0.73 -0.97 -19.19
N GLY A 120 1.77 -0.66 -18.41
CA GLY A 120 2.41 -1.61 -17.50
C GLY A 120 1.49 -2.02 -16.36
N ILE A 121 0.82 -1.05 -15.74
CA ILE A 121 -0.17 -1.29 -14.68
C ILE A 121 -1.31 -2.16 -15.20
N ALA A 122 -1.89 -1.80 -16.36
CA ALA A 122 -2.97 -2.57 -16.98
C ALA A 122 -2.55 -4.01 -17.27
N ARG A 123 -1.33 -4.24 -17.78
CA ARG A 123 -0.78 -5.58 -18.01
C ARG A 123 -0.73 -6.38 -16.71
N VAL A 124 -0.22 -5.80 -15.62
CA VAL A 124 -0.14 -6.48 -14.31
C VAL A 124 -1.55 -6.87 -13.83
N GLY A 125 -2.52 -5.95 -13.91
CA GLY A 125 -3.91 -6.23 -13.53
C GLY A 125 -4.54 -7.38 -14.32
N VAL A 126 -4.34 -7.40 -15.65
CA VAL A 126 -4.83 -8.49 -16.51
C VAL A 126 -4.15 -9.81 -16.18
N SER A 127 -2.82 -9.82 -15.99
CA SER A 127 -2.06 -11.03 -15.66
C SER A 127 -2.50 -11.63 -14.33
N ALA A 128 -2.71 -10.78 -13.33
CA ALA A 128 -3.13 -11.19 -11.99
C ALA A 128 -4.63 -11.56 -11.90
N GLY A 129 -5.42 -11.21 -12.93
CA GLY A 129 -6.87 -11.46 -12.93
C GLY A 129 -7.67 -10.45 -12.11
N PHE A 130 -7.14 -9.24 -11.89
CA PHE A 130 -7.82 -8.18 -11.14
C PHE A 130 -8.99 -7.60 -11.93
N HIS A 131 -10.13 -7.41 -11.27
CA HIS A 131 -11.33 -6.85 -11.90
C HIS A 131 -11.16 -5.33 -12.06
N THR A 132 -10.95 -4.82 -13.27
CA THR A 132 -11.03 -3.37 -13.51
C THR A 132 -12.49 -2.93 -13.43
N GLN A 133 -12.90 -2.29 -12.33
CA GLN A 133 -14.10 -1.47 -12.34
C GLN A 133 -13.76 -0.19 -13.08
N LEU A 134 -14.09 -0.13 -14.37
CA LEU A 134 -14.04 1.11 -15.13
C LEU A 134 -15.03 2.10 -14.49
N ILE A 135 -14.52 3.24 -14.04
CA ILE A 135 -15.30 4.39 -13.54
C ILE A 135 -16.08 5.00 -14.72
#